data_AF-A0A353PA31-F1
#
_entry.id   AF-A0A353PA31-F1
#
_cell.length_a   1.000
_cell.length_b   1.000
_cell.length_c   1.000
_cell.angle_alpha   90.00
_cell.angle_beta   90.00
_cell.angle_gamma   90.00
#
_symmetry.space_group_name_H-M   'P 1'
#
loop_
_entity.id
_entity.type
_entity.pdbx_description
1 polymer ?
#
loop_
_entity_poly.entity_id
_entity_poly.type
_entity_poly.pdbx_seq_one_letter_code
_entity_poly.pdbx_strand_id
1 'polypeptide(L)'
;MHLHILGICGTFMGGVAALAQAAGHRVTGSDQHVYPPMSDQLSALGIEVREGFDPAHLDDVPDCVVVGNVISRGNALLEAVLDRDLPYLSGPEWLARHVLQDRWVLAVAGTHGKTTTTSLVA
;
A
#
# COMPACT_ATOMS: atom_id res chain seq x y z
N MET A 1 4.02 10.47 9.47
CA MET A 1 3.60 9.11 9.87
C MET A 1 4.45 8.09 9.12
N HIS A 2 4.71 6.96 9.76
CA HIS A 2 5.34 5.78 9.18
C HIS A 2 4.25 4.76 8.82
N LEU A 3 4.15 4.45 7.53
CA LEU A 3 3.23 3.46 6.99
C LEU A 3 3.99 2.18 6.65
N HIS A 4 3.42 1.05 7.02
CA HIS A 4 3.88 -0.26 6.55
C HIS A 4 2.80 -0.90 5.66
N ILE A 5 3.13 -1.22 4.41
CA ILE A 5 2.17 -1.72 3.43
C ILE A 5 2.39 -3.22 3.21
N LEU A 6 1.35 -4.03 3.45
CA LEU A 6 1.36 -5.47 3.16
C LEU A 6 0.84 -5.74 1.73
N GLY A 7 1.61 -6.45 0.92
CA GLY A 7 1.35 -6.63 -0.51
C GLY A 7 1.73 -5.41 -1.34
N ILE A 8 2.83 -4.74 -0.98
CA ILE A 8 3.24 -3.44 -1.56
C ILE A 8 3.59 -3.52 -3.06
N CYS A 9 3.98 -4.69 -3.58
CA CYS A 9 4.37 -4.83 -4.98
C CYS A 9 3.17 -4.98 -5.94
N GLY A 10 1.94 -5.06 -5.44
CA GLY A 10 0.75 -5.01 -6.29
C GLY A 10 0.53 -3.63 -6.92
N THR A 11 0.05 -3.56 -8.18
CA THR A 11 -0.08 -2.29 -8.93
C THR A 11 -0.80 -1.18 -8.16
N PHE A 12 -1.94 -1.50 -7.53
CA PHE A 12 -2.69 -0.54 -6.74
C PHE A 12 -1.94 -0.14 -5.45
N MET A 13 -1.38 -1.12 -4.74
CA MET A 13 -0.70 -0.89 -3.46
C MET A 13 0.61 -0.12 -3.64
N GLY A 14 1.36 -0.40 -4.71
CA GLY A 14 2.55 0.38 -5.09
C GLY A 14 2.19 1.82 -5.46
N GLY A 15 1.04 2.03 -6.12
CA GLY A 15 0.50 3.37 -6.35
C GLY A 15 0.14 4.10 -5.05
N VAL A 16 -0.50 3.41 -4.10
CA VAL A 16 -0.75 3.94 -2.75
C VAL A 16 0.55 4.29 -2.03
N ALA A 17 1.56 3.42 -2.11
CA ALA A 17 2.88 3.65 -1.53
C ALA A 17 3.56 4.91 -2.11
N ALA A 18 3.53 5.06 -3.44
CA ALA A 18 4.08 6.22 -4.12
C ALA A 18 3.37 7.52 -3.73
N LEU A 19 2.04 7.51 -3.64
CA LEU A 19 1.26 8.67 -3.18
C LEU A 19 1.57 9.01 -1.72
N ALA A 20 1.68 8.01 -0.85
CA ALA A 20 2.04 8.20 0.55
C ALA A 20 3.44 8.80 0.71
N GLN A 21 4.42 8.30 -0.04
CA GLN A 21 5.78 8.83 -0.04
C GLN A 21 5.80 10.29 -0.53
N ALA A 22 5.07 10.60 -1.60
CA ALA A 22 4.96 11.96 -2.14
C ALA A 22 4.25 12.94 -1.18
N ALA A 23 3.33 12.44 -0.35
CA ALA A 23 2.70 13.22 0.71
C ALA A 23 3.60 13.42 1.96
N GLY A 24 4.84 12.93 1.94
CA GLY A 24 5.81 13.09 3.02
C GLY A 24 5.71 12.06 4.15
N HIS A 25 4.98 10.96 3.93
CA HIS A 25 5.01 9.83 4.86
C HIS A 25 6.31 9.02 4.69
N ARG A 26 6.79 8.41 5.77
CA ARG A 26 7.80 7.35 5.68
C ARG A 26 7.08 6.08 5.26
N VAL A 27 7.45 5.50 4.13
CA VAL A 27 6.80 4.27 3.63
C VAL A 27 7.77 3.10 3.66
N THR A 28 7.29 2.00 4.21
CA THR A 28 7.92 0.68 4.19
C THR A 28 6.88 -0.33 3.71
N GLY A 29 7.30 -1.51 3.27
CA GLY A 29 6.34 -2.57 2.96
C GLY A 29 6.92 -3.95 2.86
N SER A 30 6.02 -4.93 2.80
CA SER A 30 6.32 -6.35 2.71
C SER A 30 5.55 -6.98 1.56
N ASP A 31 6.20 -7.85 0.78
CA ASP A 31 5.55 -8.64 -0.26
C ASP A 31 6.17 -10.04 -0.36
N GLN A 32 5.42 -11.03 -0.84
CA GLN A 32 5.90 -12.40 -0.97
C GLN A 32 7.07 -12.51 -1.95
N HIS A 33 7.01 -11.74 -3.04
CA HIS A 33 8.05 -11.70 -4.05
C HIS A 33 8.39 -10.25 -4.36
N VAL A 34 9.65 -9.87 -4.18
CA VAL A 34 10.13 -8.53 -4.48
C VAL A 34 10.94 -8.59 -5.77
N TYR A 35 10.29 -8.24 -6.89
CA TYR A 35 10.91 -8.33 -8.22
C TYR A 35 10.58 -7.12 -9.12
N PRO A 36 11.41 -6.82 -10.14
CA PRO A 36 11.14 -5.75 -11.09
C PRO A 36 9.86 -6.00 -11.91
N PRO A 37 9.13 -4.95 -12.33
CA PRO A 37 9.51 -3.54 -12.32
C PRO A 37 9.09 -2.78 -11.05
N MET A 38 8.22 -3.34 -10.22
CA MET A 38 7.64 -2.59 -9.09
C MET A 38 8.67 -2.34 -7.98
N SER A 39 9.54 -3.32 -7.68
CA SER A 39 10.63 -3.13 -6.71
C SER A 39 11.58 -1.99 -7.08
N ASP A 40 11.97 -1.88 -8.36
CA ASP A 40 12.80 -0.80 -8.87
C ASP A 40 12.09 0.56 -8.74
N GLN A 41 10.80 0.61 -9.05
CA GLN A 41 10.00 1.84 -8.91
C GLN A 41 9.90 2.28 -7.44
N LEU A 42 9.62 1.36 -6.52
CA LEU A 42 9.54 1.66 -5.09
C LEU A 42 10.91 2.08 -4.52
N SER A 43 11.98 1.39 -4.91
CA SER A 43 13.35 1.73 -4.51
C SER A 43 13.76 3.11 -5.02
N ALA A 44 13.42 3.47 -6.27
CA ALA A 44 13.66 4.80 -6.83
C ALA A 44 12.93 5.92 -6.08
N LEU A 45 11.82 5.60 -5.39
CA LEU A 45 11.09 6.53 -4.53
C LEU A 45 11.63 6.56 -3.09
N GLY A 46 12.68 5.78 -2.78
CA GLY A 46 13.24 5.66 -1.44
C GLY A 46 12.39 4.82 -0.49
N ILE A 47 11.53 3.95 -1.02
CA ILE A 47 10.64 3.10 -0.23
C ILE A 47 11.35 1.78 0.07
N GLU A 48 11.48 1.44 1.35
CA GLU A 48 12.08 0.19 1.79
C GLU A 48 11.07 -0.97 1.63
N VAL A 49 11.42 -1.95 0.81
CA VAL A 49 10.61 -3.15 0.57
C VAL A 49 11.32 -4.37 1.14
N ARG A 50 10.61 -5.14 1.95
CA ARG A 50 11.09 -6.39 2.57
C ARG A 50 10.40 -7.58 1.93
N GLU A 51 11.16 -8.64 1.69
CA GLU A 51 10.62 -9.87 1.10
C GLU A 51 10.08 -10.80 2.19
N GLY A 52 8.92 -11.41 1.92
CA GLY A 52 8.20 -12.25 2.85
C GLY A 52 7.36 -11.47 3.86
N PHE A 53 6.77 -12.22 4.79
CA PHE A 53 5.85 -11.71 5.81
C PHE A 53 6.35 -12.11 7.21
N ASP A 54 7.59 -11.74 7.52
CA ASP A 54 8.19 -11.96 8.84
C ASP A 54 7.69 -10.90 9.84
N PRO A 55 7.16 -11.29 11.02
CA PRO A 55 6.81 -10.37 12.11
C PRO A 55 7.89 -9.35 12.48
N ALA A 56 9.17 -9.65 12.27
CA ALA A 56 10.29 -8.72 12.48
C ALA A 56 10.23 -7.48 11.57
N HIS A 57 9.42 -7.52 10.51
CA HIS A 57 9.16 -6.35 9.67
C HIS A 57 8.40 -5.23 10.39
N LEU A 58 7.87 -5.47 11.60
CA LEU A 58 7.19 -4.48 12.44
C LEU A 58 8.06 -3.96 13.60
N ASP A 59 9.35 -4.28 13.63
CA ASP A 59 10.24 -3.90 14.75
C ASP A 59 10.45 -2.39 14.85
N ASP A 60 10.33 -1.67 13.72
CA ASP A 60 10.36 -0.21 13.68
C ASP A 60 8.98 0.45 13.92
N VAL A 61 8.00 -0.33 14.40
CA VAL A 61 6.65 0.04 14.86
C VAL A 61 5.97 1.12 14.00
N PRO A 62 5.25 0.73 12.93
CA PRO A 62 4.55 1.69 12.09
C PRO A 62 3.38 2.36 12.82
N ASP A 63 3.11 3.62 12.48
CA ASP A 63 1.93 4.36 12.96
C ASP A 63 0.62 3.77 12.42
N CYS A 64 0.67 3.16 11.22
CA CYS A 64 -0.46 2.47 10.61
C CYS A 64 0.02 1.44 9.59
N VAL A 65 -0.67 0.30 9.53
CA VAL A 65 -0.48 -0.74 8.53
C VAL A 65 -1.55 -0.64 7.45
N VAL A 66 -1.16 -0.69 6.18
CA VAL A 66 -2.10 -0.75 5.06
C VAL A 66 -2.12 -2.17 4.52
N VAL A 67 -3.28 -2.83 4.61
CA VAL A 67 -3.43 -4.25 4.27
C VAL A 67 -3.96 -4.38 2.85
N GLY A 68 -3.16 -4.99 1.97
CA GLY A 68 -3.58 -5.36 0.62
C GLY A 68 -4.54 -6.55 0.60
N ASN A 69 -5.38 -6.63 -0.44
CA ASN A 69 -6.43 -7.64 -0.57
C ASN A 69 -5.94 -9.10 -0.63
N VAL A 70 -4.66 -9.33 -0.96
CA VAL A 70 -4.08 -10.68 -1.05
C VAL A 70 -3.68 -11.25 0.32
N ILE A 71 -3.79 -10.45 1.39
CA ILE A 71 -3.41 -10.84 2.74
C ILE A 71 -4.65 -11.34 3.49
N SER A 72 -4.53 -12.51 4.11
CA SER A 72 -5.59 -13.15 4.89
C SER A 72 -5.06 -13.68 6.23
N ARG A 73 -5.96 -14.08 7.13
CA ARG A 73 -5.61 -14.70 8.43
C ARG A 73 -4.71 -15.93 8.20
N GLY A 74 -3.79 -16.14 9.13
CA GLY A 74 -2.72 -17.14 9.02
C GLY A 74 -1.44 -16.60 8.38
N ASN A 75 -1.45 -15.38 7.82
CA ASN A 75 -0.24 -14.67 7.44
C ASN A 75 0.48 -14.18 8.71
N ALA A 76 1.71 -14.64 8.95
CA ALA A 76 2.44 -14.36 10.19
C ALA A 76 2.60 -12.86 10.50
N LEU A 77 2.86 -12.03 9.50
CA LEU A 77 2.96 -10.58 9.66
C LEU A 77 1.61 -9.95 10.00
N LEU A 78 0.52 -10.36 9.34
CA LEU A 78 -0.82 -9.88 9.69
C LEU A 78 -1.24 -10.30 11.11
N GLU A 79 -0.99 -11.55 11.50
CA GLU A 79 -1.28 -11.97 12.88
C GLU A 79 -0.50 -11.11 13.89
N ALA A 80 0.77 -10.79 13.61
CA ALA A 80 1.55 -9.89 14.45
C ALA A 80 0.99 -8.45 14.52
N VAL A 81 0.40 -7.93 13.44
CA VAL A 81 -0.31 -6.63 13.46
C VAL A 81 -1.49 -6.70 14.43
N LEU A 82 -2.29 -7.78 14.37
CA LEU A 82 -3.47 -7.97 15.19
C LEU A 82 -3.12 -8.22 16.67
N ASP A 83 -2.12 -9.08 16.93
CA ASP A 83 -1.68 -9.42 18.29
C ASP A 83 -1.08 -8.22 19.02
N ARG A 84 -0.48 -7.29 18.28
CA ARG A 84 0.09 -6.03 18.81
C ARG A 84 -0.92 -4.87 18.83
N ASP A 85 -2.16 -5.11 18.40
CA ASP A 85 -3.22 -4.09 18.28
C ASP A 85 -2.77 -2.85 17.48
N LEU A 86 -1.98 -3.07 16.42
CA LEU A 86 -1.50 -1.97 15.58
C LEU A 86 -2.64 -1.41 14.72
N PRO A 87 -2.75 -0.08 14.56
CA PRO A 87 -3.73 0.52 13.66
C PRO A 87 -3.57 0.01 12.25
N TYR A 88 -4.67 -0.41 11.61
CA TYR A 88 -4.64 -0.87 10.23
C TYR A 88 -5.83 -0.37 9.42
N LEU A 89 -5.62 -0.20 8.11
CA LEU A 89 -6.61 0.25 7.14
C LEU A 89 -6.51 -0.56 5.85
N SER A 90 -7.57 -0.55 5.05
CA SER A 90 -7.48 -1.01 3.66
C SER A 90 -6.82 0.04 2.78
N GLY A 91 -6.19 -0.37 1.67
CA GLY A 91 -5.63 0.57 0.69
C GLY A 91 -6.64 1.62 0.18
N PRO A 92 -7.87 1.24 -0.24
CA PRO A 92 -8.89 2.20 -0.66
C PRO A 92 -9.32 3.17 0.45
N GLU A 93 -9.40 2.70 1.69
CA GLU A 93 -9.75 3.55 2.83
C GLU A 93 -8.65 4.56 3.14
N TRP A 94 -7.38 4.13 3.11
CA TRP A 94 -6.25 5.05 3.26
C TRP A 94 -6.27 6.11 2.16
N LEU A 95 -6.48 5.71 0.90
CA LEU A 95 -6.58 6.62 -0.25
C LEU A 95 -7.73 7.62 -0.07
N ALA A 96 -8.90 7.14 0.33
CA ALA A 96 -10.08 7.97 0.57
C ALA A 96 -9.82 9.04 1.64
N ARG A 97 -9.21 8.66 2.76
CA ARG A 97 -8.96 9.54 3.91
C ARG A 97 -7.83 10.55 3.70
N HIS A 98 -6.78 10.17 2.96
CA HIS A 98 -5.54 10.98 2.91
C HIS A 98 -5.27 11.64 1.56
N VAL A 99 -5.94 11.21 0.48
CA VAL A 99 -5.69 11.74 -0.87
C VAL A 99 -6.94 12.34 -1.49
N LEU A 100 -8.08 11.66 -1.36
CA LEU A 100 -9.29 12.01 -2.11
C LEU A 100 -10.15 13.10 -1.47
N GLN A 101 -10.12 13.24 -0.13
CA GLN A 101 -11.06 14.13 0.59
C GLN A 101 -11.05 15.57 0.11
N ASP A 102 -9.87 16.13 -0.18
CA ASP A 102 -9.70 17.54 -0.57
C ASP A 102 -9.61 17.72 -2.10
N ARG A 103 -10.14 16.76 -2.86
CA ARG A 103 -10.05 16.74 -4.33
C ARG A 103 -11.42 16.65 -4.97
N TRP A 104 -11.57 17.29 -6.12
CA TRP A 104 -12.67 16.95 -7.01
C TRP A 104 -12.34 15.60 -7.68
N VAL A 105 -13.05 14.55 -7.26
CA VAL A 105 -12.79 13.18 -7.71
C VAL A 105 -13.71 12.81 -8.86
N LEU A 106 -13.11 12.42 -9.98
CA LEU A 106 -13.79 11.79 -11.10
C LEU A 106 -13.57 10.27 -11.03
N ALA A 107 -14.63 9.53 -10.70
CA ALA A 107 -14.60 8.07 -10.61
C ALA A 107 -15.19 7.44 -11.89
N VAL A 108 -14.41 6.58 -12.55
CA VAL A 108 -14.85 5.84 -13.74
C VAL A 108 -15.25 4.41 -13.35
N ALA A 109 -16.53 4.07 -13.54
CA ALA A 109 -17.08 2.74 -13.29
C ALA A 109 -17.55 2.07 -14.59
N GLY A 110 -17.62 0.74 -14.59
CA GLY A 110 -18.08 -0.06 -15.74
C GLY A 110 -17.46 -1.45 -15.79
N THR A 111 -18.06 -2.37 -16.53
CA THR A 111 -17.51 -3.73 -16.70
C THR A 111 -16.29 -3.72 -17.63
N HIS A 112 -16.32 -2.89 -18.68
CA HIS A 112 -15.26 -2.76 -19.69
C HIS A 112 -14.84 -1.28 -19.83
N GLY A 113 -13.69 -1.02 -20.46
CA GLY A 113 -13.27 0.34 -20.87
C GLY A 113 -12.77 1.26 -19.74
N LYS A 114 -12.86 0.88 -18.47
CA LYS A 114 -12.47 1.72 -17.31
C LYS A 114 -11.09 2.35 -17.45
N THR A 115 -10.07 1.54 -17.70
CA THR A 115 -8.69 2.02 -17.82
C THR A 115 -8.53 2.96 -19.01
N THR A 116 -9.07 2.59 -20.19
CA THR A 116 -9.03 3.44 -21.39
C THR A 116 -9.70 4.79 -21.16
N THR A 117 -10.91 4.81 -20.59
CA THR A 117 -11.64 6.04 -20.30
C THR A 117 -10.90 6.88 -19.26
N THR A 118 -10.35 6.26 -18.21
CA THR A 118 -9.56 6.98 -17.20
C THR A 118 -8.31 7.62 -17.82
N SER A 119 -7.64 6.93 -18.74
CA SER A 119 -6.47 7.46 -19.46
C SER A 119 -6.81 8.58 -20.45
N LEU A 120 -8.03 8.64 -20.98
CA LEU A 120 -8.47 9.75 -21.84
C LEU A 120 -8.94 10.99 -21.06
N VAL A 121 -9.29 10.80 -19.77
CA VAL A 121 -9.72 11.88 -18.87
C VAL A 121 -8.53 12.54 -18.16
N ALA A 122 -7.44 11.79 -17.91
CA ALA A 122 -6.21 12.25 -17.26
C ALA A 122 -5.37 13.17 -18.15
#